data_AF-A0A0J8GQ25-F1
#
_entry.id   AF-A0A0J8GQ25-F1
#
_cell.length_a   1.000
_cell.length_b   1.000
_cell.length_c   1.000
_cell.angle_alpha   90.00
_cell.angle_beta   90.00
_cell.angle_gamma   90.00
#
_symmetry.space_group_name_H-M   'P 1'
#
loop_
_entity.id
_entity.type
_entity.pdbx_description
1 polymer ?
#
loop_
_entity_poly.entity_id
_entity_poly.type
_entity_poly.pdbx_seq_one_letter_code
_entity_poly.pdbx_strand_id
1 'polypeptide(L)'
;MIAGFNMKNIALMLACLASFNGWSNEEYKCYLSLSTGEKRVALAPKSNSLNQMKANLISTGIYAKDGKTKLKVTKVHECVRFSQKFSNDKARTLDERSLF
;
A
#
# COMPACT_ATOMS: atom_id res chain seq x y z
N MET A 1 -56.27 -21.29 -5.47
CA MET A 1 -56.22 -19.82 -5.65
C MET A 1 -54.76 -19.45 -5.74
N ILE A 2 -54.30 -19.11 -6.94
CA ILE A 2 -52.88 -18.87 -7.25
C ILE A 2 -52.68 -17.37 -7.12
N ALA A 3 -51.85 -16.94 -6.17
CA ALA A 3 -51.53 -15.54 -5.94
C ALA A 3 -50.83 -14.95 -7.18
N GLY A 4 -51.42 -13.91 -7.76
CA GLY A 4 -50.87 -13.19 -8.91
C GLY A 4 -49.62 -12.42 -8.51
N PHE A 5 -48.48 -12.83 -9.07
CA PHE A 5 -47.23 -12.08 -8.99
C PHE A 5 -47.30 -10.86 -9.92
N ASN A 6 -47.22 -9.67 -9.33
CA ASN A 6 -47.32 -8.39 -10.01
C ASN A 6 -46.00 -8.07 -10.76
N MET A 7 -46.07 -8.10 -12.09
CA MET A 7 -44.92 -8.07 -13.00
C MET A 7 -44.70 -6.65 -13.54
N LYS A 8 -44.28 -5.70 -12.68
CA LYS A 8 -44.09 -4.30 -13.08
C LYS A 8 -42.81 -3.58 -12.64
N ASN A 9 -41.82 -4.26 -12.05
CA ASN A 9 -40.54 -3.62 -11.70
C ASN A 9 -39.33 -4.54 -11.91
N ILE A 10 -39.14 -4.99 -13.16
CA ILE A 10 -37.90 -5.64 -13.61
C ILE A 10 -37.25 -4.70 -14.63
N ALA A 11 -36.70 -3.59 -14.16
CA ALA A 11 -35.90 -2.68 -14.98
C ALA A 11 -35.15 -1.68 -14.09
N LEU A 12 -34.05 -2.09 -13.48
CA LEU A 12 -32.85 -1.23 -13.42
C LEU A 12 -31.64 -2.10 -13.13
N MET A 13 -31.30 -2.88 -14.16
CA MET A 13 -29.96 -3.41 -14.37
C MET A 13 -28.92 -2.28 -14.31
N LEU A 14 -27.76 -2.63 -13.75
CA LEU A 14 -26.43 -2.14 -14.12
C LEU A 14 -26.24 -0.61 -14.13
N ALA A 15 -26.07 -0.03 -12.95
CA ALA A 15 -25.23 1.17 -12.83
C ALA A 15 -23.78 0.71 -12.61
N CYS A 16 -23.01 0.77 -13.70
CA CYS A 16 -21.56 0.74 -13.80
C CYS A 16 -20.79 0.63 -12.47
N LEU A 17 -20.32 -0.59 -12.16
CA LEU A 17 -19.02 -0.73 -11.52
C LEU A 17 -18.00 -0.20 -12.54
N ALA A 18 -17.79 1.11 -12.54
CA ALA A 18 -16.62 1.70 -13.15
C ALA A 18 -15.42 1.13 -12.39
N SER A 19 -14.90 0.01 -12.89
CA SER A 19 -13.60 -0.49 -12.52
C SER A 19 -12.60 0.60 -12.88
N PHE A 20 -12.25 1.42 -11.89
CA PHE A 20 -11.11 2.32 -11.95
C PHE A 20 -9.86 1.45 -12.13
N ASN A 21 -9.56 1.06 -13.37
CA ASN A 21 -8.22 0.63 -13.75
C ASN A 21 -7.34 1.88 -13.86
N GLY A 22 -7.17 2.56 -12.73
CA GLY A 22 -6.09 3.51 -12.56
C GLY A 22 -4.80 2.72 -12.47
N TRP A 23 -4.15 2.49 -13.60
CA TRP A 23 -2.72 2.18 -13.64
C TRP A 23 -1.98 3.43 -13.20
N SER A 24 -2.03 3.68 -11.90
CA SER A 24 -1.36 4.80 -11.29
C SER A 24 0.05 4.32 -10.99
N ASN A 25 1.05 5.00 -11.57
CA ASN A 25 2.48 4.82 -11.26
C ASN A 25 2.72 5.30 -9.83
N GLU A 26 2.10 4.66 -8.86
CA GLU A 26 2.02 5.19 -7.51
C GLU A 26 3.29 4.86 -6.78
N GLU A 27 3.91 5.92 -6.30
CA GLU A 27 4.95 5.83 -5.30
C GLU A 27 4.29 5.36 -4.01
N TYR A 28 4.82 4.27 -3.47
CA TYR A 28 4.39 3.75 -2.17
C TYR A 28 5.45 4.08 -1.14
N LYS A 29 5.01 4.33 0.08
CA LYS A 29 5.85 4.40 1.26
C LYS A 29 5.50 3.27 2.20
N CYS A 30 6.52 2.66 2.77
CA CYS A 30 6.37 1.49 3.61
C CYS A 30 6.97 1.72 4.99
N TYR A 31 6.24 1.32 6.03
CA TYR A 31 6.72 1.21 7.39
C TYR A 31 7.33 -0.17 7.61
N LEU A 32 8.59 -0.20 8.01
CA LEU A 32 9.44 -1.39 8.01
C LEU A 32 10.31 -1.47 9.26
N SER A 33 10.61 -2.70 9.65
CA SER A 33 11.62 -3.05 10.65
C SER A 33 12.87 -3.57 9.98
N LEU A 34 14.01 -3.20 10.55
CA LEU A 34 15.31 -3.63 10.09
C LEU A 34 15.92 -4.68 11.02
N SER A 35 17.00 -5.32 10.56
CA SER A 35 17.76 -6.27 11.35
C SER A 35 18.44 -5.65 12.58
N THR A 36 18.66 -4.34 12.57
CA THR A 36 19.19 -3.59 13.73
C THR A 36 18.15 -3.37 14.83
N GLY A 37 16.90 -3.80 14.62
CA GLY A 37 15.77 -3.54 15.53
C GLY A 37 15.10 -2.18 15.29
N GLU A 38 15.70 -1.32 14.47
CA GLU A 38 15.16 0.00 14.14
C GLU A 38 13.92 -0.10 13.24
N LYS A 39 12.97 0.81 13.43
CA LYS A 39 11.78 0.94 12.58
C LYS A 39 11.81 2.25 11.82
N ARG A 40 11.46 2.21 10.55
CA ARG A 40 11.60 3.34 9.62
C ARG A 40 10.47 3.39 8.62
N VAL A 41 10.30 4.55 8.00
CA VAL A 41 9.52 4.70 6.78
C VAL A 41 10.51 4.86 5.62
N ALA A 42 10.29 4.15 4.52
CA ALA A 42 11.08 4.32 3.31
C ALA A 42 10.19 4.27 2.07
N LEU A 43 10.63 4.94 1.01
CA LEU A 43 10.04 4.82 -0.32
C LEU A 43 10.26 3.41 -0.84
N ALA A 44 9.19 2.86 -1.41
CA ALA A 44 9.21 1.53 -1.96
C ALA A 44 9.63 1.57 -3.43
N PRO A 45 10.38 0.55 -3.92
CA PRO A 45 10.76 0.49 -5.32
C PRO A 45 9.51 0.33 -6.20
N LYS A 46 9.56 0.96 -7.37
CA LYS A 46 8.50 0.86 -8.36
C LYS A 46 8.25 -0.62 -8.72
N SER A 47 7.02 -1.07 -8.57
CA SER A 47 6.63 -2.46 -8.84
C SER A 47 5.16 -2.52 -9.25
N ASN A 48 4.81 -3.50 -10.09
CA ASN A 48 3.45 -3.71 -10.57
C ASN A 48 2.54 -4.34 -9.50
N SER A 49 3.10 -4.83 -8.38
CA SER A 49 2.34 -5.46 -7.30
C SER A 49 2.90 -5.10 -5.93
N LEU A 50 2.00 -4.76 -5.01
CA LEU A 50 2.34 -4.43 -3.62
C LEU A 50 2.99 -5.62 -2.88
N ASN A 51 2.61 -6.86 -3.22
CA ASN A 51 3.23 -8.05 -2.65
C ASN A 51 4.65 -8.25 -3.17
N GLN A 52 4.87 -8.06 -4.46
CA GLN A 52 6.19 -8.17 -5.08
C GLN A 52 7.13 -7.07 -4.58
N MET A 53 6.62 -5.86 -4.39
CA MET A 53 7.31 -4.74 -3.76
C MET A 53 7.75 -5.05 -2.33
N LYS A 54 6.86 -5.59 -1.49
CA LYS A 54 7.19 -6.02 -0.12
C LYS A 54 8.26 -7.10 -0.11
N ALA A 55 8.13 -8.11 -0.97
CA ALA A 55 9.13 -9.18 -1.11
C ALA A 55 10.49 -8.62 -1.56
N ASN A 56 10.50 -7.68 -2.51
CA ASN A 56 11.70 -6.99 -2.95
C ASN A 56 12.35 -6.23 -1.79
N LEU A 57 11.59 -5.42 -1.03
CA LEU A 57 12.13 -4.69 0.13
C LEU A 57 12.78 -5.62 1.16
N ILE A 58 12.19 -6.80 1.41
CA ILE A 58 12.76 -7.79 2.34
C ILE A 58 14.04 -8.42 1.77
N SER A 59 14.03 -8.75 0.47
CA SER A 59 15.15 -9.42 -0.21
C SER A 59 16.34 -8.48 -0.43
N THR A 60 16.08 -7.28 -0.95
CA THR A 60 17.12 -6.31 -1.27
C THR A 60 17.50 -5.49 -0.05
N GLY A 61 16.58 -5.13 0.83
CA GLY A 61 16.81 -4.15 1.88
C GLY A 61 16.73 -2.71 1.38
N ILE A 62 17.09 -1.76 2.24
CA ILE A 62 17.10 -0.32 1.93
C ILE A 62 18.48 0.28 2.17
N TYR A 63 18.82 1.37 1.51
CA TYR A 63 20.04 2.10 1.81
C TYR A 63 19.85 3.02 3.01
N ALA A 64 20.89 3.16 3.84
CA ALA A 64 20.94 4.17 4.89
C ALA A 64 21.08 5.57 4.28
N LYS A 65 21.01 6.61 5.13
CA LYS A 65 21.16 8.02 4.71
C LYS A 65 22.49 8.32 4.02
N ASP A 66 23.51 7.50 4.26
CA ASP A 66 24.82 7.61 3.60
C ASP A 66 24.83 7.14 2.14
N GLY A 67 23.74 6.52 1.67
CA GLY A 67 23.60 5.95 0.33
C GLY A 67 24.51 4.74 0.04
N LYS A 68 25.30 4.28 1.01
CA LYS A 68 26.31 3.22 0.84
C LYS A 68 25.99 1.99 1.66
N THR A 69 25.48 2.18 2.87
CA THR A 69 25.19 1.10 3.79
C THR A 69 23.84 0.49 3.46
N LYS A 70 23.84 -0.79 3.07
CA LYS A 70 22.61 -1.54 2.84
C LYS A 70 22.11 -2.15 4.15
N LEU A 71 20.88 -1.83 4.49
CA LEU A 71 20.22 -2.25 5.71
C LEU A 71 19.17 -3.29 5.39
N LYS A 72 19.29 -4.44 6.07
CA LYS A 72 18.39 -5.56 5.87
C LYS A 72 17.03 -5.27 6.49
N VAL A 73 15.97 -5.41 5.70
CA VAL A 73 14.59 -5.33 6.15
C VAL A 73 14.17 -6.71 6.67
N THR A 74 13.69 -6.76 7.90
CA THR A 74 13.18 -8.00 8.52
C THR A 74 11.69 -8.15 8.37
N LYS A 75 10.96 -7.03 8.39
CA LYS A 75 9.50 -7.03 8.29
C LYS A 75 9.00 -5.74 7.66
N VAL A 76 8.01 -5.86 6.78
CA VAL A 76 7.21 -4.74 6.29
C VAL A 76 5.85 -4.80 7.01
N HIS A 77 5.53 -3.76 7.77
CA HIS A 77 4.30 -3.71 8.58
C HIS A 77 3.13 -3.16 7.79
N GLU A 78 3.36 -2.07 7.06
CA GLU A 78 2.32 -1.36 6.32
C GLU A 78 2.95 -0.69 5.09
N CYS A 79 2.25 -0.68 3.96
CA CYS A 79 2.61 0.13 2.80
C CYS A 79 1.36 0.88 2.37
N VAL A 80 1.49 2.18 2.20
CA VAL A 80 0.43 3.08 1.74
C VAL A 80 0.93 3.87 0.54
N ARG A 81 0.01 4.40 -0.26
CA ARG A 81 0.38 5.35 -1.31
C ARG A 81 1.10 6.54 -0.68
N PHE A 82 2.02 7.16 -1.38
CA PHE A 82 2.81 8.28 -0.85
C PHE A 82 1.93 9.41 -0.29
N SER A 83 0.81 9.69 -0.95
CA SER A 83 -0.20 10.68 -0.56
C SER A 83 -1.10 10.25 0.61
N GLN A 84 -1.09 8.98 1.01
CA GLN A 84 -1.92 8.45 2.09
C GLN A 84 -1.19 8.45 3.42
N LYS A 85 -1.95 8.53 4.51
CA LYS A 85 -1.42 8.39 5.87
C LYS A 85 -1.37 6.93 6.26
N PHE A 86 -0.37 6.56 7.06
CA PHE A 86 -0.32 5.26 7.71
C PHE A 86 -1.45 5.12 8.74
N SER A 87 -2.00 3.92 8.86
CA SER A 87 -2.96 3.55 9.90
C SER A 87 -2.27 3.46 11.26
N ASN A 88 -0.98 3.08 11.28
CA ASN A 88 -0.20 3.00 12.50
C ASN A 88 0.29 4.38 12.96
N ASP A 89 0.00 4.77 14.21
CA ASP A 89 0.40 6.06 14.77
C ASP A 89 1.93 6.27 14.77
N LYS A 90 2.71 5.23 15.11
CA LYS A 90 4.18 5.33 15.09
C LYS A 90 4.70 5.51 13.67
N ALA A 91 4.09 4.85 12.70
CA ALA A 91 4.45 5.03 11.29
C ALA A 91 4.11 6.46 10.83
N ARG A 92 2.96 7.00 11.24
CA ARG A 92 2.57 8.38 10.94
C ARG A 92 3.54 9.41 11.54
N THR A 93 3.92 9.26 12.81
CA THR A 93 4.91 10.16 13.42
C THR A 93 6.27 10.07 12.74
N LEU A 94 6.69 8.88 12.29
CA LEU A 94 7.95 8.71 11.55
C LEU A 94 7.88 9.30 10.15
N ASP A 95 6.75 9.16 9.46
CA ASP A 95 6.47 9.75 8.15
C ASP A 95 6.49 11.28 8.21
N GLU A 96 5.81 11.90 9.17
CA GLU A 96 5.79 13.36 9.36
C GLU A 96 7.17 13.96 9.65
N ARG A 97 8.07 13.17 10.24
CA ARG A 97 9.45 13.58 10.55
C ARG A 97 10.43 13.32 9.42
N SER A 98 10.01 12.57 8.42
CA SER A 98 10.90 12.16 7.34
C SER A 98 10.78 13.16 6.19
N LEU A 99 11.91 13.78 5.84
CA LEU A 99 12.01 14.82 4.83
C LEU A 99 12.18 14.24 3.42
N PHE A 100 11.41 13.20 3.05
CA PHE A 100 11.44 12.70 1.68
C PHE A 100 10.68 13.63 0.73
#